data_AF-A0A1X6YZ53-F1
#
_entry.id   AF-A0A1X6YZ53-F1
#
_cell.length_a   1.000
_cell.length_b   1.000
_cell.length_c   1.000
_cell.angle_alpha   90.00
_cell.angle_beta   90.00
_cell.angle_gamma   90.00
#
_symmetry.space_group_name_H-M   'P 1'
#
loop_
_entity.id
_entity.type
_entity.pdbx_description
1 polymer ?
#
loop_
_entity_poly.entity_id
_entity_poly.type
_entity_poly.pdbx_seq_one_letter_code
_entity_poly.pdbx_strand_id
1 'polypeptide(L)' 'MKKLVLAAALSAAASTAFAGSYAEPVIEAPVVVEETAASSSAAGVWVPLVLLAIVAAVIAAD' A
#
# COMPACT_ATOMS: atom_id res chain seq x y z
N MET A 1 27.80 -4.32 7.30
CA MET A 1 27.04 -5.58 7.09
C MET A 1 25.64 -5.57 7.70
N LYS A 2 25.38 -4.88 8.82
CA LYS A 2 24.04 -4.82 9.47
C LYS A 2 22.95 -4.12 8.64
N LYS A 3 23.35 -3.12 7.85
CA LYS A 3 22.44 -2.30 7.02
C LYS A 3 21.81 -3.09 5.85
N LEU A 4 22.56 -4.03 5.27
CA LEU A 4 22.08 -4.88 4.18
C LEU A 4 21.08 -5.92 4.67
N VAL A 5 21.27 -6.46 5.88
CA VAL A 5 20.33 -7.38 6.51
C VAL A 5 18.98 -6.70 6.75
N LEU A 6 18.98 -5.45 7.23
CA LEU A 6 17.74 -4.69 7.44
C LEU A 6 17.04 -4.36 6.11
N ALA A 7 17.80 -3.98 5.08
CA ALA A 7 17.25 -3.72 3.75
C ALA A 7 16.63 -4.99 3.14
N ALA A 8 17.29 -6.15 3.29
CA ALA A 8 16.76 -7.42 2.82
C ALA A 8 15.49 -7.84 3.58
N ALA A 9 15.47 -7.66 4.91
CA ALA A 9 14.30 -7.95 5.73
C ALA A 9 13.11 -7.06 5.37
N LEU A 10 13.33 -5.76 5.14
CA LEU A 10 12.28 -4.83 4.71
C LEU A 10 11.76 -5.16 3.31
N SER A 11 12.65 -5.50 2.38
CA SER A 11 12.28 -5.88 1.01
C SER A 11 11.44 -7.16 1.01
N ALA A 12 11.84 -8.16 1.80
CA ALA A 12 11.10 -9.41 1.94
C ALA A 12 9.72 -9.20 2.58
N ALA A 13 9.60 -8.31 3.56
CA ALA A 13 8.32 -7.96 4.18
C ALA A 13 7.39 -7.18 3.22
N ALA A 14 7.96 -6.40 2.28
CA ALA A 14 7.20 -5.62 1.31
C ALA A 14 6.68 -6.44 0.11
N SER A 15 7.17 -7.67 -0.10
CA SER A 15 6.83 -8.49 -1.27
C SER A 15 5.33 -8.81 -1.43
N THR A 16 4.52 -8.69 -0.37
CA THR A 16 3.07 -8.94 -0.41
C THR A 16 2.23 -7.70 -0.74
N ALA A 17 2.84 -6.51 -0.84
CA ALA A 17 2.14 -5.26 -1.08
C ALA A 17 1.86 -4.95 -2.58
N PHE A 18 1.91 -5.96 -3.45
CA PHE A 18 1.70 -5.78 -4.90
C PHE A 18 0.20 -5.82 -5.23
N ALA A 19 -0.35 -4.69 -5.68
CA ALA A 19 -1.67 -4.63 -6.28
C ALA A 19 -1.62 -5.39 -7.62
N GLY A 20 -2.28 -6.55 -7.71
CA GLY A 20 -2.20 -7.46 -8.86
C GLY A 20 -2.51 -6.80 -10.23
N SER A 21 -2.21 -7.52 -11.31
CA SER A 21 -2.45 -7.03 -12.68
C SER A 21 -3.95 -6.79 -12.94
N TYR A 22 -4.26 -5.79 -13.76
CA TYR A 22 -5.61 -5.52 -14.27
C TYR A 22 -6.18 -6.80 -14.89
N ALA A 23 -7.18 -7.39 -14.24
CA ALA A 23 -7.98 -8.47 -14.77
C ALA A 23 -9.25 -7.84 -15.34
N GLU A 24 -9.64 -8.22 -16.56
CA GLU A 24 -10.88 -7.73 -17.16
C GLU A 24 -12.05 -8.12 -16.26
N PRO A 25 -12.79 -7.14 -15.70
CA PRO A 25 -13.91 -7.43 -14.83
C PRO A 25 -15.02 -8.06 -15.66
N VAL A 26 -15.44 -9.28 -15.29
CA VAL A 26 -16.62 -9.91 -15.88
C VAL A 26 -17.84 -9.11 -15.42
N ILE A 27 -18.36 -8.27 -16.31
CA ILE A 27 -19.54 -7.44 -16.03
C ILE A 27 -20.79 -8.31 -16.26
N GLU A 28 -21.25 -8.98 -15.21
CA GLU A 28 -22.63 -9.48 -15.17
C GLU A 28 -23.60 -8.29 -15.06
N ALA A 29 -24.77 -8.38 -15.69
CA ALA A 29 -25.72 -7.28 -15.80
C ALA A 29 -26.01 -6.65 -14.42
N PRO A 30 -25.83 -5.32 -14.25
CA PRO A 30 -25.75 -4.71 -12.93
C PRO A 30 -27.09 -4.77 -12.21
N VAL A 31 -27.17 -5.56 -11.14
CA VAL A 31 -28.05 -5.23 -10.01
C VAL A 31 -27.31 -4.15 -9.25
N VAL A 32 -27.92 -2.97 -9.16
CA VAL A 32 -27.39 -1.80 -8.45
C VAL A 32 -27.03 -2.20 -7.01
N VAL A 33 -25.77 -2.53 -6.78
CA VAL A 33 -25.18 -2.63 -5.45
C VAL A 33 -24.17 -1.50 -5.35
N GLU A 34 -24.63 -0.44 -4.70
CA GLU A 34 -23.83 0.72 -4.29
C GLU A 34 -22.74 0.31 -3.29
N GLU A 35 -21.69 -0.40 -3.70
CA GLU A 35 -20.50 -0.49 -2.85
C GLU A 35 -19.18 -0.63 -3.62
N THR A 36 -18.97 0.24 -4.60
CA THR A 36 -17.61 0.71 -4.93
C THR A 36 -17.16 1.76 -3.89
N ALA A 37 -17.47 1.57 -2.60
CA ALA A 37 -17.11 2.54 -1.56
C ALA A 37 -15.71 2.29 -0.95
N ALA A 38 -15.11 1.12 -1.21
CA ALA A 38 -13.74 0.82 -0.83
C ALA A 38 -12.85 0.71 -2.08
N SER A 39 -12.80 1.78 -2.88
CA SER A 39 -11.75 1.93 -3.88
C SER A 39 -10.40 1.65 -3.22
N SER A 40 -9.66 0.67 -3.73
CA SER A 40 -8.39 0.18 -3.15
C SER A 40 -7.33 1.27 -2.93
N SER A 41 -7.53 2.44 -3.52
CA SER A 41 -6.69 3.64 -3.36
C SER A 41 -6.93 4.42 -2.05
N ALA A 42 -8.15 4.41 -1.47
CA ALA A 42 -8.49 5.25 -0.31
C ALA A 42 -8.03 4.65 1.03
N ALA A 43 -8.10 3.32 1.18
CA ALA A 43 -7.58 2.64 2.35
C ALA A 43 -6.04 2.47 2.28
N GLY A 44 -5.49 2.29 1.08
CA GLY A 44 -4.05 2.07 0.87
C GLY A 44 -3.16 3.31 1.01
N VAL A 45 -3.71 4.53 0.93
CA VAL A 45 -2.93 5.78 1.00
C VAL A 45 -2.49 6.16 2.42
N TRP A 46 -3.21 5.71 3.45
CA TRP A 46 -2.89 6.04 4.84
C TRP A 46 -1.54 5.46 5.29
N VAL A 47 -1.22 4.23 4.85
CA VAL A 47 0.05 3.56 5.19
C VAL A 47 1.28 4.33 4.69
N PRO A 48 1.40 4.72 3.40
CA PRO A 48 2.54 5.49 2.93
C PRO A 48 2.60 6.90 3.53
N LEU A 49 1.45 7.56 3.76
CA LEU A 49 1.43 8.89 4.38
C LEU A 49 1.98 8.89 5.81
N VAL A 50 1.57 7.91 6.63
CA VAL A 50 2.07 7.77 8.01
C VAL A 50 3.58 7.47 8.01
N LEU A 51 4.05 6.62 7.10
CA LEU A 51 5.48 6.31 6.97
C LEU A 51 6.28 7.58 6.63
N LEU A 52 5.80 8.38 5.67
CA LEU A 52 6.44 9.64 5.26
C LEU A 52 6.48 10.65 6.42
N ALA A 53 5.41 10.74 7.21
CA ALA A 53 5.35 11.60 8.40
C ALA A 53 6.38 11.18 9.46
N ILE A 54 6.55 9.87 9.71
CA ILE A 54 7.56 9.36 10.65
C ILE A 54 8.97 9.73 10.17
N VAL A 55 9.28 9.55 8.88
CA VAL A 55 10.58 9.92 8.31
C VAL A 55 10.84 11.42 8.45
N ALA A 56 9.84 12.26 8.14
CA ALA A 56 9.94 13.71 8.30
C ALA A 56 10.16 14.13 9.77
N ALA A 57 9.48 13.48 10.72
CA ALA A 57 9.66 13.74 12.15
C ALA A 57 11.07 13.37 12.64
N VAL A 58 11.64 12.26 12.15
CA VAL A 58 13.02 11.88 12.46
C VAL A 58 14.02 12.89 11.89
N ILE A 59 13.81 13.40 10.68
CA ILE A 59 14.68 14.43 10.07
C ILE A 59 14.58 15.77 10.83
N ALA A 60 13.40 16.14 11.31
CA ALA A 60 13.17 17.41 12.03
C ALA A 60 13.60 17.39 13.50
N ALA A 61 13.86 16.20 14.08
CA ALA A 61 14.25 16.02 15.46
C ALA A 61 15.78 15.91 15.67
N ASP A 62 16.56 16.04 14.59
CA ASP A 62 18.03 16.13 14.59
C ASP A 62 18.51 17.59 14.68
#